data_AF-A0A6A6ZT99-F1
#
_entry.id   AF-A0A6A6ZT99-F1
#
_cell.length_a   1.000
_cell.length_b   1.000
_cell.length_c   1.000
_cell.angle_alpha   90.00
_cell.angle_beta   90.00
_cell.angle_gamma   90.00
#
_symmetry.space_group_name_H-M   'P 1'
#
loop_
_entity.id
_entity.type
_entity.pdbx_description
1 polymer ?
#
loop_
_entity_poly.entity_id
_entity_poly.type
_entity_poly.pdbx_seq_one_letter_code
_entity_poly.pdbx_strand_id
1 'polypeptide(L)'
;MAGAAAQQAFIFLDFPTELRLMVYEQIDITTIRHTLNRSDAGLEADVAFGWLVPPHETLTDSSITCIRPTLSVGILSTCHLINQEAKPIIERKLATLKLEPIRYLTDWSSGFGLEVVRSVQ
;
A
#
# COMPACT_ATOMS: atom_id res chain seq x y z
N MET A 1 18.28 -39.95 22.34
CA MET A 1 18.24 -38.59 22.90
C MET A 1 18.67 -37.63 21.80
N ALA A 2 17.71 -36.96 21.15
CA ALA A 2 18.01 -36.00 20.08
C ALA A 2 18.38 -34.65 20.72
N GLY A 3 19.62 -34.21 20.51
CA GLY A 3 20.08 -32.91 20.98
C GLY A 3 19.45 -31.80 20.14
N ALA A 4 18.71 -30.90 20.79
CA ALA A 4 18.20 -29.69 20.15
C ALA A 4 19.39 -28.80 19.77
N ALA A 5 19.65 -28.64 18.46
CA ALA A 5 20.64 -27.70 17.98
C ALA A 5 20.17 -26.27 18.34
N ALA A 6 20.95 -25.57 19.16
CA ALA A 6 20.69 -24.18 19.48
C ALA A 6 20.81 -23.35 18.20
N GLN A 7 19.69 -22.77 17.75
CA GLN A 7 19.67 -21.88 16.60
C GLN A 7 20.31 -20.56 17.02
N GLN A 8 21.55 -20.34 16.60
CA GLN A 8 22.25 -19.09 16.86
C GLN A 8 21.53 -17.95 16.14
N ALA A 9 21.20 -16.90 16.89
CA ALA A 9 20.57 -15.72 16.31
C ALA A 9 21.50 -15.07 15.28
N PHE A 10 20.95 -14.76 14.11
CA PHE A 10 21.64 -14.02 13.08
C PHE A 10 21.77 -12.55 13.50
N ILE A 11 23.00 -12.04 13.62
CA ILE A 11 23.26 -10.65 14.00
C ILE A 11 23.57 -9.85 12.74
N PHE A 12 22.56 -9.12 12.24
CA PHE A 12 22.67 -8.33 11.02
C PHE A 12 23.78 -7.26 11.06
N LEU A 13 24.10 -6.72 12.23
CA LEU A 13 25.13 -5.69 12.40
C LEU A 13 26.56 -6.23 12.35
N ASP A 14 26.75 -7.54 12.46
CA ASP A 14 28.09 -8.16 12.39
C ASP A 14 28.59 -8.29 10.94
N PHE A 15 27.73 -8.05 9.95
CA PHE A 15 28.13 -8.07 8.55
C PHE A 15 28.98 -6.84 8.18
N PRO A 16 29.94 -6.97 7.27
CA PRO A 16 30.54 -5.83 6.59
C PRO A 16 29.49 -4.91 5.98
N THR A 17 29.79 -3.61 5.95
CA THR A 17 28.90 -2.57 5.41
C THR A 17 28.45 -2.88 3.99
N GLU A 18 29.35 -3.43 3.16
CA GLU A 18 29.07 -3.78 1.77
C GLU A 18 27.91 -4.78 1.66
N LEU A 19 27.88 -5.79 2.55
CA LEU A 19 26.79 -6.78 2.57
C LEU A 19 25.49 -6.19 3.09
N ARG A 20 25.54 -5.27 4.07
CA ARG A 20 24.34 -4.54 4.50
C ARG A 20 23.76 -3.67 3.38
N LEU A 21 24.62 -2.99 2.61
CA LEU A 21 24.20 -2.19 1.46
C LEU A 21 23.52 -3.06 0.40
N MET A 22 24.04 -4.25 0.10
CA MET A 22 23.38 -5.20 -0.81
C MET A 22 21.97 -5.57 -0.34
N VAL A 23 21.76 -5.74 0.97
CA VAL A 23 20.43 -6.01 1.53
C VAL A 23 19.50 -4.82 1.35
N TYR A 24 19.97 -3.58 1.55
CA TYR A 24 19.16 -2.38 1.31
C TYR A 24 18.80 -2.19 -0.17
N GLU A 25 19.72 -2.56 -1.08
CA GLU A 25 19.46 -2.55 -2.53
C GLU A 25 18.37 -3.53 -2.95
N GLN A 26 18.22 -4.65 -2.23
CA GLN A 26 17.16 -5.65 -2.45
C GLN A 26 15.80 -5.27 -1.85
N ILE A 27 15.66 -4.12 -1.17
CA ILE A 27 14.35 -3.66 -0.68
C ILE A 27 13.52 -3.15 -1.86
N ASP A 28 12.70 -4.01 -2.43
CA ASP A 28 11.94 -3.69 -3.63
C ASP A 28 10.72 -2.78 -3.38
N ILE A 29 10.34 -2.07 -4.43
CA ILE A 29 9.04 -1.41 -4.52
C ILE A 29 7.99 -2.49 -4.72
N THR A 30 7.02 -2.57 -3.81
CA THR A 30 5.91 -3.51 -3.87
C THR A 30 4.62 -2.80 -4.23
N THR A 31 3.76 -3.43 -5.00
CA THR A 31 2.43 -2.87 -5.30
C THR A 31 1.44 -3.33 -4.25
N ILE A 32 0.83 -2.39 -3.54
CA ILE A 32 -0.28 -2.67 -2.64
C ILE A 32 -1.59 -2.45 -3.38
N ARG A 33 -2.51 -3.41 -3.21
CA ARG A 33 -3.88 -3.33 -3.67
C ARG A 33 -4.78 -3.25 -2.46
N HIS A 34 -5.54 -2.17 -2.36
CA HIS A 34 -6.52 -1.98 -1.31
C HIS A 34 -7.89 -1.88 -1.94
N THR A 35 -8.72 -2.90 -1.71
CA THR A 35 -10.09 -2.97 -2.21
C THR A 35 -11.02 -2.47 -1.12
N LEU A 36 -11.78 -1.42 -1.44
CA LEU A 36 -12.88 -0.93 -0.62
C LEU A 36 -14.17 -1.48 -1.22
N ASN A 37 -14.89 -2.30 -0.46
CA ASN A 37 -16.23 -2.71 -0.83
C ASN A 37 -17.23 -1.70 -0.30
N ARG A 38 -18.40 -1.63 -0.95
CA ARG A 38 -19.49 -0.75 -0.51
C ARG A 38 -19.92 -0.98 0.94
N SER A 39 -19.95 -2.23 1.39
CA SER A 39 -20.27 -2.61 2.77
C SER A 39 -19.25 -2.08 3.79
N ASP A 40 -17.98 -1.99 3.40
CA ASP A 40 -16.88 -1.56 4.29
C ASP A 40 -16.90 -0.05 4.54
N ALA A 41 -17.53 0.71 3.63
CA ALA A 41 -17.59 2.16 3.72
C ALA A 41 -18.55 2.67 4.81
N GLY A 42 -19.30 1.78 5.48
CA GLY A 42 -20.29 2.19 6.47
C GLY A 42 -21.40 3.06 5.89
N LEU A 43 -21.59 3.04 4.56
CA LEU A 43 -22.62 3.78 3.81
C LEU A 43 -24.00 3.11 3.90
N GLU A 44 -24.25 2.40 5.00
CA GLU A 44 -25.55 1.83 5.34
C GLU A 44 -26.52 2.99 5.62
N ALA A 45 -27.08 3.55 4.54
CA ALA A 45 -28.32 4.30 4.49
C ALA A 45 -28.43 5.62 5.28
N ASP A 46 -27.34 6.32 5.60
CA ASP A 46 -27.50 7.70 6.10
C ASP A 46 -27.71 8.67 4.94
N VAL A 47 -28.99 8.86 4.60
CA VAL A 47 -29.55 9.73 3.54
C VAL A 47 -29.18 11.21 3.71
N ALA A 48 -28.45 11.56 4.79
CA ALA A 48 -28.17 12.92 5.21
C ALA A 48 -27.24 13.72 4.27
N PHE A 49 -26.41 13.06 3.46
CA PHE A 49 -25.42 13.76 2.62
C PHE A 49 -25.84 14.03 1.16
N GLY A 50 -27.09 13.74 0.78
CA GLY A 50 -27.63 14.12 -0.54
C GLY A 50 -26.96 13.43 -1.75
N TRP A 51 -26.06 12.46 -1.51
CA TRP A 51 -25.58 11.58 -2.56
C TRP A 51 -26.72 10.64 -2.92
N LEU A 52 -27.18 10.71 -4.17
CA LEU A 52 -28.18 9.80 -4.72
C LEU A 52 -27.58 8.40 -4.78
N VAL A 53 -27.66 7.67 -3.68
CA VAL A 53 -27.32 6.24 -3.62
C VAL A 53 -28.41 5.51 -4.40
N PRO A 54 -28.10 4.84 -5.51
CA PRO A 54 -29.14 4.15 -6.27
C PRO A 54 -29.74 3.02 -5.40
N PRO A 55 -31.03 2.71 -5.56
CA PRO A 55 -31.73 1.74 -4.74
C PRO A 55 -31.01 0.39 -4.68
N HIS A 56 -30.92 -0.16 -3.46
CA HIS A 56 -30.13 -1.35 -3.12
C HIS A 56 -30.51 -2.60 -3.93
N GLU A 57 -31.70 -2.63 -4.51
CA GLU A 57 -32.25 -3.77 -5.25
C GLU A 57 -31.64 -3.95 -6.65
N THR A 58 -30.86 -2.98 -7.15
CA THR A 58 -30.33 -2.99 -8.54
C THR A 58 -28.80 -3.07 -8.63
N LEU A 59 -28.09 -3.01 -7.50
CA LEU A 59 -26.63 -2.91 -7.50
C LEU A 59 -26.01 -4.21 -7.02
N THR A 60 -25.30 -4.87 -7.92
CA THR A 60 -24.29 -5.88 -7.57
C THR A 60 -23.25 -5.28 -6.64
N ASP A 61 -22.67 -6.09 -5.75
CA ASP A 61 -21.59 -5.69 -4.83
C ASP A 61 -20.52 -4.89 -5.58
N SER A 62 -20.49 -3.58 -5.31
CA SER A 62 -19.57 -2.67 -5.99
C SER A 62 -18.30 -2.49 -5.16
N SER A 63 -17.16 -2.51 -5.83
CA SER A 63 -15.85 -2.36 -5.22
C SER A 63 -14.94 -1.41 -6.00
N ILE A 64 -14.11 -0.69 -5.26
CA ILE A 64 -13.06 0.17 -5.81
C ILE A 64 -11.73 -0.35 -5.28
N THR A 65 -10.83 -0.74 -6.18
CA THR A 65 -9.49 -1.18 -5.80
C THR A 65 -8.47 -0.08 -6.10
N CYS A 66 -7.89 0.51 -5.05
CA CYS A 66 -6.75 1.40 -5.14
C CYS A 66 -5.47 0.56 -5.31
N ILE A 67 -4.77 0.78 -6.42
CA ILE A 67 -3.51 0.14 -6.75
C ILE A 67 -2.43 1.20 -6.71
N ARG A 68 -1.49 1.06 -5.76
CA ARG A 68 -0.38 1.99 -5.62
C ARG A 68 0.93 1.26 -5.37
N PRO A 69 2.03 1.75 -5.95
CA PRO A 69 3.36 1.28 -5.61
C PRO A 69 3.73 1.82 -4.21
N THR A 70 4.45 1.02 -3.44
CA THR A 70 4.84 1.32 -2.05
C THR A 70 6.24 0.78 -1.78
N LEU A 71 6.92 1.34 -0.78
CA LEU A 71 8.25 0.91 -0.37
C LEU A 71 8.27 0.76 1.15
N SER A 72 8.82 -0.36 1.63
CA SER A 72 8.98 -0.56 3.07
C SER A 72 10.06 0.37 3.61
N VAL A 73 9.65 1.31 4.47
CA VAL A 73 10.57 2.26 5.14
C VAL A 73 10.85 1.88 6.60
N GLY A 74 10.34 0.74 7.07
CA GLY A 74 10.49 0.29 8.45
C GLY A 74 11.96 0.08 8.88
N ILE A 75 12.85 -0.22 7.94
CA ILE A 75 14.28 -0.37 8.25
C ILE A 75 14.92 0.94 8.74
N LEU A 76 14.42 2.09 8.28
CA LEU A 76 14.92 3.40 8.68
C LEU A 76 14.62 3.72 10.16
N SER A 77 13.66 3.04 10.79
CA SER A 77 13.30 3.25 12.20
C SER A 77 14.05 2.32 13.16
N THR A 78 14.99 1.50 12.70
CA THR A 78 15.68 0.52 13.54
C THR A 78 16.76 1.16 14.42
N CYS A 79 17.87 1.65 13.84
CA CYS A 79 18.93 2.36 14.54
C CYS A 79 19.60 3.43 13.65
N HIS A 80 20.39 4.32 14.25
CA HIS A 80 21.03 5.42 13.52
C HIS A 80 22.02 4.96 12.44
N LEU A 81 22.79 3.90 12.71
CA LEU A 81 23.75 3.36 11.74
C LEU A 81 23.03 2.85 10.47
N ILE A 82 22.03 1.98 10.66
CA ILE A 82 21.22 1.44 9.55
C ILE A 82 20.51 2.58 8.80
N ASN A 83 19.97 3.56 9.52
CA ASN A 83 19.33 4.72 8.90
C ASN A 83 20.30 5.48 8.00
N GLN A 84 21.50 5.81 8.50
CA GLN A 84 22.52 6.53 7.71
C GLN A 84 22.94 5.77 6.45
N GLU A 85 23.09 4.45 6.53
CA GLU A 85 23.47 3.62 5.38
C GLU A 85 22.33 3.46 4.36
N ALA A 86 21.11 3.16 4.83
CA ALA A 86 19.98 2.82 3.96
C ALA A 86 19.27 4.05 3.37
N LYS A 87 19.30 5.20 4.06
CA LYS A 87 18.60 6.42 3.66
C LYS A 87 18.88 6.86 2.21
N PRO A 88 20.14 7.01 1.73
CA PRO A 88 20.38 7.45 0.35
C PRO A 88 19.88 6.45 -0.71
N ILE A 89 19.79 5.15 -0.37
CA ILE A 89 19.23 4.13 -1.27
C ILE A 89 17.70 4.28 -1.32
N ILE A 90 17.06 4.39 -0.16
CA ILE A 90 15.61 4.50 -0.04
C ILE A 90 15.10 5.83 -0.61
N GLU A 91 15.81 6.95 -0.42
CA GLU A 91 15.44 8.25 -0.97
C GLU A 91 15.42 8.25 -2.51
N ARG A 92 16.38 7.57 -3.15
CA ARG A 92 16.38 7.39 -4.62
C ARG A 92 15.15 6.62 -5.08
N LYS A 93 14.79 5.53 -4.41
CA LYS A 93 13.59 4.73 -4.72
C LYS A 93 12.29 5.52 -4.46
N LEU A 94 12.24 6.31 -3.39
CA LEU A 94 11.12 7.19 -3.09
C LEU A 94 10.94 8.30 -4.13
N ALA A 95 12.02 8.83 -4.69
CA ALA A 95 11.94 9.81 -5.78
C ALA A 95 11.27 9.20 -7.02
N THR A 96 11.59 7.95 -7.36
CA THR A 96 10.91 7.21 -8.44
C THR A 96 9.42 7.02 -8.12
N LEU A 97 9.08 6.59 -6.90
CA LEU A 97 7.69 6.38 -6.47
C LEU A 97 6.81 7.64 -6.59
N LYS A 98 7.37 8.82 -6.33
CA LYS A 98 6.64 10.09 -6.45
C LYS A 98 6.19 10.39 -7.88
N LEU A 99 6.84 9.82 -8.88
CA LEU A 99 6.49 10.00 -10.29
C LEU A 99 5.43 9.01 -10.77
N GLU A 100 5.19 7.92 -10.02
CA GLU A 100 4.22 6.92 -10.40
C GLU A 100 2.79 7.32 -9.96
N PRO A 101 1.82 7.36 -10.89
CA PRO A 101 0.46 7.74 -10.55
C PRO A 101 -0.25 6.63 -9.78
N ILE A 102 -1.11 7.04 -8.84
CA ILE A 102 -2.07 6.14 -8.19
C ILE A 102 -3.08 5.68 -9.24
N ARG A 103 -3.38 4.38 -9.26
CA ARG A 103 -4.34 3.78 -10.19
C ARG A 103 -5.53 3.27 -9.42
N TYR A 104 -6.71 3.40 -10.02
CA TYR A 104 -7.94 2.84 -9.47
C TYR A 104 -8.51 1.85 -10.46
N LEU A 105 -8.89 0.68 -9.97
CA LEU A 105 -9.71 -0.27 -10.70
C LEU A 105 -11.13 -0.16 -10.14
N THR A 106 -12.02 0.39 -10.95
CA THR A 106 -13.44 0.54 -10.65
C THR A 106 -14.22 -0.47 -11.47
N ASP A 107 -15.22 -1.10 -10.87
CA ASP A 107 -16.20 -1.85 -11.65
C ASP A 107 -17.06 -0.91 -12.52
N TRP A 108 -17.77 -1.48 -13.50
CA TRP A 108 -18.63 -0.71 -14.40
C TRP A 108 -19.76 0.02 -13.66
N SER A 109 -20.32 -0.59 -12.62
CA SER A 109 -21.38 -0.02 -11.78
C SER A 109 -20.95 1.25 -11.03
N SER A 110 -19.69 1.32 -10.57
CA SER A 110 -19.13 2.48 -9.87
C SER A 110 -18.74 3.61 -10.83
N GLY A 111 -18.42 3.30 -12.09
CA GLY A 111 -18.13 4.30 -13.12
C GLY A 111 -19.30 5.25 -13.42
N PHE A 112 -20.53 4.72 -13.49
CA PHE A 112 -21.72 5.54 -13.78
C PHE A 112 -22.02 6.61 -12.73
N GLY A 113 -21.70 6.35 -11.45
CA GLY A 113 -21.91 7.32 -10.38
C GLY A 113 -21.06 8.59 -10.54
N LEU A 114 -19.89 8.49 -11.18
CA LEU A 114 -18.98 9.62 -11.39
C LEU A 114 -19.42 10.53 -12.55
N GLU A 115 -20.12 9.99 -13.54
CA GLU A 115 -20.54 10.73 -14.73
C GLU A 115 -21.75 11.65 -14.44
N VAL A 116 -22.70 11.17 -13.63
CA VAL A 116 -23.91 11.93 -13.26
C VAL A 116 -23.58 13.20 -12.47
N VAL A 117 -22.51 13.19 -11.66
CA VAL A 117 -22.08 14.37 -10.88
C VAL A 117 -21.58 15.51 -11.76
N ARG A 118 -21.06 15.22 -12.96
CA ARG A 118 -20.56 16.28 -13.88
C ARG A 118 -21.67 17.03 -14.61
N SER A 119 -22.87 16.47 -14.68
CA SER A 119 -24.01 17.06 -15.40
C SER A 119 -24.91 17.98 -14.55
N VAL A 120 -24.57 18.21 -13.27
CA VAL A 120 -25.35 19.03 -12.32
C VAL A 120 -24.65 20.36 -11.96
N GLN A 121 -23.58 20.73 -12.68
CA GLN A 121 -22.95 22.06 -12.61
C GLN A 121 -23.17 22.83 -13.90
#